data_AF-A0A6A3I6T7-F1
#
_entry.id   AF-A0A6A3I6T7-F1
#
_cell.length_a   1.000
_cell.length_b   1.000
_cell.length_c   1.000
_cell.angle_alpha   90.00
_cell.angle_beta   90.00
_cell.angle_gamma   90.00
#
_symmetry.space_group_name_H-M   'P 1'
#
loop_
_entity.id
_entity.type
_entity.pdbx_description
1 polymer ?
#
loop_
_entity_poly.entity_id
_entity_poly.type
_entity_poly.pdbx_seq_one_letter_code
_entity_poly.pdbx_strand_id
1 'polypeptide(L)' 'MSGGYRLDSDGDVEMSVPQPVYEFITAPKLKSWDQASLVTWTWERKRYVDKIAERCATTGENSERICASVSLASTSIFWP' A
#
# COMPACT_ATOMS: atom_id res chain seq x y z
N MET A 1 -15.09 32.95 1.94
CA MET A 1 -15.74 31.64 2.06
C MET A 1 -15.42 31.13 3.45
N SER A 2 -16.36 31.24 4.39
CA SER A 2 -16.14 30.81 5.78
C SER A 2 -16.33 29.30 5.84
N GLY A 3 -15.25 28.54 6.00
CA GLY A 3 -15.31 27.08 6.18
C GLY A 3 -15.86 26.77 7.56
N GLY A 4 -17.17 26.57 7.67
CA GLY A 4 -17.83 26.23 8.93
C GLY A 4 -17.53 24.80 9.34
N TYR A 5 -16.76 24.63 10.42
CA TYR A 5 -16.66 23.37 11.14
C TYR A 5 -17.91 23.20 12.02
N ARG A 6 -18.41 21.96 12.12
CA ARG A 6 -19.52 21.61 13.01
C ARG A 6 -18.97 21.43 14.42
N LEU A 7 -19.69 21.95 15.41
CA LEU A 7 -19.33 21.86 16.81
C LEU A 7 -20.29 20.90 17.53
N ASP A 8 -19.80 20.18 18.53
CA ASP A 8 -20.61 19.34 19.40
C ASP A 8 -21.29 20.16 20.52
N SER A 9 -21.97 19.47 21.44
CA SER A 9 -22.72 20.12 22.53
C SER A 9 -21.81 20.80 23.56
N ASP A 10 -20.54 20.43 23.61
CA ASP A 10 -19.53 20.99 24.50
C ASP A 10 -18.74 22.12 23.83
N GLY A 11 -19.00 22.39 22.54
CA GLY A 11 -18.37 23.44 21.76
C GLY A 11 -17.05 23.03 21.10
N ASP A 12 -16.72 21.73 21.14
CA ASP A 12 -15.56 21.15 20.46
C ASP A 12 -15.90 20.80 19.01
N VAL A 13 -14.88 20.67 18.16
CA VAL A 13 -15.08 20.30 16.75
C VAL A 13 -15.59 18.86 16.65
N GLU A 14 -16.70 18.67 15.94
CA GLU A 14 -17.30 17.35 15.68
C GLU A 14 -16.36 16.50 14.79
N MET A 15 -15.59 15.61 15.41
CA MET A 15 -14.67 14.69 14.75
C MET A 15 -15.43 13.49 14.15
N SER A 16 -16.21 13.73 13.10
CA SER A 16 -17.01 12.69 12.41
C SER A 16 -16.18 11.75 11.53
N VAL A 17 -14.90 12.06 11.30
CA VAL A 17 -14.00 11.24 10.46
C VAL A 17 -13.29 10.22 11.36
N PRO A 18 -13.54 8.92 11.20
CA PRO A 18 -12.80 7.90 11.94
C PRO A 18 -11.30 8.03 11.61
N GLN A 19 -10.47 7.93 12.64
CA GLN A 19 -9.02 8.05 12.47
C GLN A 19 -8.55 6.98 11.47
N PRO A 20 -7.78 7.37 10.43
CA PRO A 20 -7.31 6.42 9.44
C PRO A 20 -6.37 5.41 10.10
N VAL A 21 -6.76 4.13 10.08
CA VAL A 21 -5.90 3.03 10.53
C VAL A 21 -4.82 2.82 9.47
N TYR A 22 -3.59 3.21 9.79
CA TYR A 22 -2.46 3.02 8.89
C TYR A 22 -1.86 1.62 9.07
N GLU A 23 -2.26 0.66 8.23
CA GLU A 23 -1.53 -0.60 8.14
C GLU A 23 -0.24 -0.39 7.33
N PHE A 24 0.91 -0.68 7.92
CA PHE A 24 2.20 -0.66 7.22
C PHE A 24 2.30 -1.86 6.27
N ILE A 25 1.93 -1.64 5.00
CA ILE A 25 2.09 -2.62 3.94
C ILE A 25 3.57 -2.63 3.50
N THR A 26 4.32 -3.67 3.89
CA THR A 26 5.77 -3.78 3.61
C THR A 26 6.01 -4.62 2.35
N ALA A 27 6.92 -4.17 1.48
CA ALA A 27 7.32 -4.93 0.30
C ALA A 27 8.05 -6.23 0.68
N PRO A 28 7.68 -7.38 0.08
CA PRO A 28 8.34 -8.64 0.38
C PRO A 28 9.77 -8.65 -0.13
N LYS A 29 10.69 -9.12 0.70
CA LYS A 29 12.11 -9.21 0.39
C LYS A 29 12.46 -10.63 -0.03
N LEU A 30 13.15 -10.77 -1.15
CA LEU A 30 13.67 -12.07 -1.56
C LEU A 30 14.87 -12.42 -0.67
N LYS A 31 14.74 -13.50 0.12
CA LYS A 31 15.79 -13.95 1.05
C LYS A 31 16.91 -14.73 0.35
N SER A 32 16.54 -15.55 -0.64
CA SER A 32 17.43 -16.39 -1.43
C SER A 32 16.78 -16.78 -2.76
N TRP A 33 17.59 -17.19 -3.73
CA TRP A 33 17.14 -17.58 -5.09
C TRP A 33 16.78 -19.07 -5.22
N ASP A 34 16.54 -19.77 -4.11
CA ASP A 34 16.03 -21.14 -4.14
C ASP A 34 14.56 -21.19 -4.56
N GLN A 35 14.14 -22.34 -5.08
CA GLN A 35 12.78 -22.54 -5.59
C GLN A 35 11.71 -22.26 -4.53
N ALA A 36 11.93 -22.67 -3.27
CA ALA A 36 10.95 -22.47 -2.21
C ALA A 36 10.81 -20.99 -1.83
N SER A 37 11.92 -20.24 -1.77
CA SER A 37 11.91 -18.80 -1.54
C SER A 37 11.28 -18.02 -2.70
N LEU A 38 11.53 -18.42 -3.95
CA LEU A 38 10.90 -17.80 -5.12
C LEU A 38 9.39 -18.00 -5.11
N VAL A 39 8.92 -19.21 -4.84
CA VAL A 39 7.48 -19.50 -4.74
C VAL A 39 6.86 -18.64 -3.63
N THR A 40 7.44 -18.68 -2.42
CA THR A 40 6.95 -17.90 -1.27
C THR A 40 6.91 -16.41 -1.57
N TRP A 41 7.99 -15.86 -2.12
CA TRP A 41 8.05 -14.45 -2.49
C TRP A 41 7.00 -14.06 -3.56
N THR A 42 6.71 -14.95 -4.52
CA THR A 42 5.68 -14.70 -5.52
C THR A 42 4.29 -14.58 -4.89
N TRP A 43 3.97 -15.44 -3.92
CA TRP A 43 2.72 -15.37 -3.16
C TRP A 43 2.63 -14.10 -2.31
N GLU A 44 3.70 -13.78 -1.58
CA GLU A 44 3.78 -12.56 -0.77
C GLU A 44 3.67 -11.29 -1.63
N ARG A 45 4.28 -11.30 -2.83
CA ARG A 45 4.21 -10.19 -3.79
C ARG A 45 2.81 -9.99 -4.32
N LYS A 46 2.07 -11.07 -4.62
CA LYS A 46 0.67 -10.96 -5.03
C LYS A 46 -0.17 -10.29 -3.93
N ARG A 47 -0.04 -10.76 -2.69
CA ARG A 47 -0.74 -10.19 -1.53
C ARG A 47 -0.38 -8.72 -1.29
N TYR A 48 0.89 -8.34 -1.50
CA TYR A 48 1.35 -6.96 -1.41
C TYR A 48 0.65 -6.07 -2.46
N VAL A 49 0.61 -6.50 -3.71
CA VAL A 49 -0.06 -5.76 -4.80
C VAL A 49 -1.55 -5.59 -4.51
N ASP A 50 -2.23 -6.64 -4.06
CA ASP A 50 -3.66 -6.58 -3.74
C ASP A 50 -3.95 -5.56 -2.63
N LYS A 51 -3.15 -5.55 -1.57
CA LYS A 51 -3.28 -4.56 -0.47
C LYS A 51 -2.97 -3.13 -0.92
N ILE A 52 -1.96 -2.94 -1.77
CA ILE A 52 -1.65 -1.62 -2.34
C ILE A 52 -2.79 -1.15 -3.25
N ALA A 53 -3.40 -2.03 -4.04
CA ALA A 53 -4.54 -1.69 -4.88
C ALA A 53 -5.77 -1.25 -4.05
N GLU A 54 -6.08 -1.95 -2.97
CA GLU A 54 -7.16 -1.58 -2.03
C GLU A 54 -6.89 -0.19 -1.40
N ARG A 55 -5.66 0.05 -0.95
CA ARG A 55 -5.28 1.35 -0.39
C ARG A 55 -5.38 2.47 -1.45
N CYS A 56 -4.84 2.23 -2.64
CA CYS A 56 -4.88 3.18 -3.75
C CYS A 56 -6.31 3.49 -4.21
N ALA A 57 -7.24 2.53 -4.11
CA ALA A 57 -8.67 2.77 -4.36
C ALA A 57 -9.26 3.78 -3.36
N THR A 58 -8.71 3.86 -2.15
CA THR A 58 -9.14 4.79 -1.09
C THR A 58 -8.43 6.14 -1.16
N THR A 59 -7.12 6.17 -1.46
CA THR A 59 -6.32 7.41 -1.53
C THR A 59 -6.27 8.06 -2.92
N GLY A 60 -6.67 7.37 -3.98
CA GLY A 60 -6.55 7.86 -5.37
C GLY A 60 -5.11 7.86 -5.92
N GLU A 61 -4.18 7.21 -5.22
CA GLU A 61 -2.79 7.09 -5.62
C GLU A 61 -2.62 6.05 -6.75
N ASN A 62 -1.58 6.19 -7.59
CA ASN A 62 -1.31 5.24 -8.66
C ASN A 62 -0.57 4.00 -8.11
N SER A 63 -1.27 2.87 -8.04
CA SER A 63 -0.77 1.60 -7.52
C SER A 63 0.39 1.02 -8.35
N GLU A 64 0.37 1.19 -9.67
CA GLU A 64 1.43 0.71 -10.56
C GLU A 64 2.78 1.34 -10.24
N ARG A 65 2.81 2.65 -9.94
CA ARG A 65 4.05 3.36 -9.56
C ARG A 65 4.62 2.84 -8.24
N ILE A 66 3.76 2.51 -7.29
CA ILE A 66 4.17 1.97 -5.98
C ILE A 66 4.73 0.56 -6.15
N CYS A 67 4.04 -0.30 -6.90
CA CYS A 67 4.47 -1.68 -7.13
C CYS A 67 5.68 -1.79 -8.08
N ALA A 68 5.86 -0.87 -9.03
CA ALA A 68 6.99 -0.88 -9.97
C ALA A 68 8.34 -0.67 -9.29
N SER A 69 8.39 0.13 -8.22
CA SER A 69 9.63 0.35 -7.43
C SER A 69 10.19 -0.94 -6.84
N VAL A 70 9.32 -1.92 -6.56
CA VAL A 70 9.69 -3.25 -6.04
C VAL A 70 10.11 -4.20 -7.17
N SER A 71 9.79 -3.89 -8.43
CA SER A 71 10.04 -4.77 -9.58
C SER A 71 11.47 -4.72 -10.13
N LEU A 72 12.21 -3.62 -9.91
CA LEU A 72 13.53 -3.41 -10.53
C LEU A 72 14.61 -4.41 -10.07
N ALA A 73 14.37 -5.19 -9.02
CA ALA A 73 15.27 -6.28 -8.64
C ALA A 73 15.05 -7.59 -9.44
N SER A 74 13.98 -7.71 -10.22
CA SER A 74 13.62 -8.94 -10.93
C SER A 74 13.68 -8.84 -12.46
N THR A 75 13.82 -7.63 -13.03
CA THR A 75 13.76 -7.40 -14.49
C THR A 75 15.14 -7.19 -15.12
N SER A 76 16.18 -7.85 -14.60
CA SER A 76 17.52 -7.78 -15.18
C SER A 76 18.26 -9.12 -15.20
N ILE A 77 17.56 -10.25 -15.39
CA ILE A 77 18.21 -11.52 -15.78
C ILE A 77 17.28 -12.31 -16.70
N PHE A 78 16.88 -11.71 -17.84
CA PHE A 78 16.59 -12.47 -19.05
C PHE A 78 16.48 -11.49 -20.22
N TRP A 79 17.61 -11.21 -20.86
CA TRP A 79 17.63 -10.77 -22.25
C TRP A 79 18.70 -11.61 -22.97
N PRO A 80 18.41 -12.18 -24.15
CA PRO A 80 19.30 -13.10 -24.86
C PRO A 80 20.64 -12.48 -25.26
#